data_AF-D7FXR4-F1
#
_entry.id   AF-D7FXR4-F1
#
_cell.length_a   1.000
_cell.length_b   1.000
_cell.length_c   1.000
_cell.angle_alpha   90.00
_cell.angle_beta   90.00
_cell.angle_gamma   90.00
#
_symmetry.space_group_name_H-M   'P 1'
#
loop_
_entity.id
_entity.type
_entity.pdbx_description
1 polymer ?
#
loop_
_entity_poly.entity_id
_entity_poly.type
_entity_poly.pdbx_seq_one_letter_code
_entity_poly.pdbx_strand_id
1 'polypeptide(L)'
;MTDLQERRLADLMLWEASISAVLYVSRNEDEIKSPRTKKCVAILDRLAYGTWKCCWWAVDSAWKTITRYFQSYMDEVGVVHPKWDEVADELERCRREPMWKALRKKAQNHVRLQEWELAIEDFRRYLSNVGLCHKTSCEVSEELRHCRRELKAKEEKAKAADENRKKELLRTARNHKCLEQWESAIADYQRYLNDVGVRHPTWHEVADELDECRQKVEEKRVKAAEEKRKKVEDEKRKELLRKARSHKSSEQWELAITHYLKYLNDVGDGHPTSVEVAQELDYCRQEQAKVRAAEEERKAEDRRRKAADEAAQEEAVRAEGSGGGHYATLWVRSNAPRNKIKEAYRKLALRHHPDKNPGNSDAARQFRAINEAYEVLKDQGTRREYNRKLDDEERLAHNRRYDDFMRRRATS
;
A
#
# COMPACT_ATOMS: atom_id res chain seq x y z
N MET A 1 32.29 -3.46 41.76
CA MET A 1 33.30 -3.18 42.79
C MET A 1 32.97 -4.06 43.97
N THR A 2 33.81 -5.06 44.22
CA THR A 2 33.48 -6.22 45.07
C THR A 2 34.21 -6.14 46.41
N ASP A 3 33.50 -6.60 47.44
CA ASP A 3 33.84 -7.02 48.83
C ASP A 3 35.33 -7.30 49.18
N LEU A 4 36.16 -7.63 48.18
CA LEU A 4 37.60 -7.84 48.32
C LEU A 4 38.42 -6.54 48.46
N GLN A 5 37.91 -5.41 47.94
CA GLN A 5 38.55 -4.09 48.13
C GLN A 5 38.28 -3.51 49.53
N GLU A 6 37.09 -3.77 50.11
CA GLU A 6 36.75 -3.32 51.47
C GLU A 6 37.56 -4.09 52.52
N ARG A 7 37.78 -5.40 52.35
CA ARG A 7 38.67 -6.17 53.24
C ARG A 7 40.13 -5.72 53.17
N ARG A 8 40.63 -5.37 51.99
CA ARG A 8 42.00 -4.86 51.82
C ARG A 8 42.19 -3.45 52.40
N LEU A 9 41.16 -2.61 52.34
CA LEU A 9 41.16 -1.31 53.02
C LEU A 9 41.10 -1.48 54.55
N ALA A 10 40.32 -2.44 55.05
CA ALA A 10 40.29 -2.76 56.48
C ALA A 10 41.65 -3.30 56.98
N ASP A 11 42.32 -4.17 56.22
CA ASP A 11 43.63 -4.73 56.59
C ASP A 11 44.77 -3.69 56.51
N LEU A 12 44.73 -2.79 55.52
CA LEU A 12 45.66 -1.65 55.44
C LEU A 12 45.41 -0.64 56.57
N MET A 13 44.14 -0.39 56.93
CA MET A 13 43.77 0.47 58.05
C MET A 13 44.15 -0.15 59.40
N LEU A 14 44.08 -1.48 59.57
CA LEU A 14 44.59 -2.16 60.76
C LEU A 14 46.12 -2.08 60.84
N TRP A 15 46.83 -2.15 59.72
CA TRP A 15 48.28 -2.02 59.67
C TRP A 15 48.75 -0.59 59.96
N GLU A 16 48.09 0.42 59.37
CA GLU A 16 48.32 1.84 59.69
C GLU A 16 47.91 2.18 61.13
N ALA A 17 46.82 1.62 61.65
CA ALA A 17 46.40 1.78 63.04
C ALA A 17 47.37 1.13 64.03
N SER A 18 47.97 -0.01 63.67
CA SER A 18 48.97 -0.70 64.50
C SER A 18 50.29 0.07 64.54
N ILE A 19 50.75 0.60 63.40
CA ILE A 19 51.93 1.48 63.34
C ILE A 19 51.64 2.80 64.05
N SER A 20 50.45 3.38 63.87
CA SER A 20 50.04 4.60 64.56
C SER A 20 49.89 4.39 66.06
N ALA A 21 49.44 3.22 66.53
CA ALA A 21 49.37 2.87 67.95
C ALA A 21 50.78 2.71 68.55
N VAL A 22 51.71 2.06 67.83
CA VAL A 22 53.12 1.96 68.25
C VAL A 22 53.81 3.34 68.27
N LEU A 23 53.51 4.21 67.31
CA LEU A 23 54.01 5.59 67.27
C LEU A 23 53.32 6.49 68.33
N TYR A 24 52.05 6.25 68.65
CA TYR A 24 51.28 6.98 69.66
C TYR A 24 51.74 6.63 71.09
N VAL A 25 52.00 5.35 71.37
CA VAL A 25 52.65 4.89 72.62
C VAL A 25 54.07 5.45 72.72
N SER A 26 54.80 5.52 71.60
CA SER A 26 56.13 6.15 71.56
C SER A 26 56.12 7.68 71.77
N ARG A 27 54.99 8.37 71.56
CA ARG A 27 54.90 9.85 71.65
C ARG A 27 54.35 10.34 72.98
N ASN A 28 53.67 9.50 73.76
CA ASN A 28 52.92 9.94 74.94
C ASN A 28 53.42 9.38 76.29
N GLU A 29 54.61 8.77 76.33
CA GLU A 29 55.27 8.46 77.60
C GLU A 29 56.69 9.06 77.63
N ASP A 30 56.89 10.06 78.50
CA ASP A 30 58.14 10.78 78.72
C ASP A 30 59.29 9.91 79.29
N GLU A 31 59.08 8.60 79.48
CA GLU A 31 60.02 7.68 80.13
C GLU A 31 60.84 6.77 79.20
N ILE A 32 60.66 6.80 77.88
CA ILE A 32 61.49 5.96 77.00
C ILE A 32 62.71 6.74 76.48
N LYS A 33 63.67 6.99 77.38
CA LYS A 33 64.98 7.62 77.07
C LYS A 33 66.06 6.63 76.61
N SER A 34 65.69 5.50 76.00
CA SER A 34 66.68 4.56 75.41
C SER A 34 67.09 5.01 74.00
N PRO A 35 68.40 5.18 73.71
CA PRO A 35 68.91 5.50 72.37
C PRO A 35 68.53 4.47 71.29
N ARG A 36 68.17 3.24 71.70
CA ARG A 36 67.78 2.15 70.79
C ARG A 36 66.34 2.31 70.28
N THR A 37 65.41 2.73 71.13
CA THR A 37 64.00 2.93 70.74
C THR A 37 63.87 4.07 69.73
N LYS A 38 64.64 5.15 69.89
CA LYS A 38 64.71 6.25 68.91
C LYS A 38 65.24 5.80 67.54
N LYS A 39 66.17 4.83 67.50
CA LYS A 39 66.65 4.22 66.25
C LYS A 39 65.57 3.37 65.57
N CYS A 40 64.81 2.59 66.33
CA CYS A 40 63.71 1.78 65.79
C CYS A 40 62.58 2.66 65.21
N VAL A 41 62.20 3.73 65.90
CA VAL A 41 61.20 4.69 65.40
C VAL A 41 61.70 5.39 64.13
N ALA A 42 62.97 5.82 64.07
CA ALA A 42 63.53 6.43 62.86
C ALA A 42 63.64 5.46 61.66
N ILE A 43 63.80 4.16 61.91
CA ILE A 43 63.78 3.12 60.87
C ILE A 43 62.35 2.91 60.37
N LEU A 44 61.36 2.88 61.27
CA LEU A 44 59.94 2.75 60.93
C LEU A 44 59.42 3.97 60.16
N ASP A 45 59.82 5.19 60.55
CA ASP A 45 59.46 6.43 59.83
C ASP A 45 60.07 6.46 58.42
N ARG A 46 61.30 5.96 58.24
CA ARG A 46 61.91 5.79 56.90
C ARG A 46 61.24 4.71 56.06
N LEU A 47 60.64 3.69 56.68
CA LEU A 47 59.91 2.63 55.99
C LEU A 47 58.50 3.07 55.59
N ALA A 48 57.84 3.92 56.38
CA ALA A 48 56.49 4.41 56.10
C ALA A 48 56.43 5.41 54.92
N TYR A 49 57.49 6.21 54.71
CA TYR A 49 57.49 7.28 53.69
C TYR A 49 58.34 7.01 52.44
N GLY A 50 58.98 5.83 52.31
CA GLY A 50 59.86 5.50 51.18
C GLY A 50 59.20 4.62 50.12
N THR A 51 59.12 5.09 48.87
CA THR A 51 58.69 4.32 47.70
C THR A 51 59.72 3.23 47.32
N TRP A 52 59.57 2.00 47.82
CA TRP A 52 60.48 0.90 47.48
C TRP A 52 59.92 0.00 46.38
N LYS A 53 60.39 0.25 45.14
CA LYS A 53 60.63 -0.82 44.17
C LYS A 53 61.99 -1.45 44.52
N CYS A 54 62.01 -2.78 44.67
CA CYS A 54 63.16 -3.66 44.35
C CYS A 54 64.09 -4.26 45.43
N CYS A 55 63.81 -4.31 46.74
CA CYS A 55 64.63 -5.17 47.62
C CYS A 55 63.86 -5.83 48.77
N TRP A 56 63.28 -7.01 48.50
CA TRP A 56 62.63 -7.85 49.51
C TRP A 56 63.60 -8.30 50.61
N TRP A 57 64.91 -8.37 50.33
CA TRP A 57 65.94 -8.69 51.33
C TRP A 57 66.11 -7.59 52.40
N ALA A 58 65.88 -6.32 52.03
CA ALA A 58 65.93 -5.20 52.96
C ALA A 58 64.68 -5.16 53.86
N VAL A 59 63.51 -5.50 53.30
CA VAL A 59 62.25 -5.63 54.05
C VAL A 59 62.31 -6.82 55.01
N ASP A 60 62.82 -7.98 54.58
CA ASP A 60 62.98 -9.19 55.41
C ASP A 60 64.00 -8.99 56.55
N SER A 61 65.11 -8.29 56.29
CA SER A 61 66.09 -7.96 57.33
C SER A 61 65.54 -6.95 58.34
N ALA A 62 64.86 -5.89 57.88
CA ALA A 62 64.23 -4.90 58.77
C ALA A 62 63.14 -5.54 59.64
N TRP A 63 62.32 -6.41 59.04
CA TRP A 63 61.29 -7.18 59.75
C TRP A 63 61.90 -8.05 60.84
N LYS A 64 62.89 -8.88 60.54
CA LYS A 64 63.58 -9.74 61.53
C LYS A 64 64.19 -8.96 62.69
N THR A 65 64.66 -7.74 62.45
CA THR A 65 65.18 -6.86 63.50
C THR A 65 64.06 -6.30 64.36
N ILE A 66 62.95 -5.87 63.75
CA ILE A 66 61.77 -5.35 64.47
C ILE A 66 61.12 -6.47 65.31
N THR A 67 60.93 -7.67 64.76
CA THR A 67 60.34 -8.80 65.48
C THR A 67 61.20 -9.24 66.66
N ARG A 68 62.53 -9.32 66.49
CA ARG A 68 63.46 -9.63 67.60
C ARG A 68 63.45 -8.55 68.69
N TYR A 69 63.37 -7.28 68.31
CA TYR A 69 63.31 -6.18 69.26
C TYR A 69 61.99 -6.19 70.05
N PHE A 70 60.88 -6.43 69.36
CA PHE A 70 59.56 -6.54 70.00
C PHE A 70 59.42 -7.78 70.87
N GLN A 71 59.99 -8.93 70.48
CA GLN A 71 60.02 -10.13 71.33
C GLN A 71 60.87 -9.90 72.58
N SER A 72 62.05 -9.29 72.46
CA SER A 72 62.86 -8.91 73.62
C SER A 72 62.14 -7.93 74.56
N TYR A 73 61.37 -6.99 74.02
CA TYR A 73 60.57 -6.04 74.82
C TYR A 73 59.39 -6.72 75.52
N MET A 74 58.73 -7.66 74.86
CA MET A 74 57.62 -8.43 75.43
C MET A 74 58.09 -9.42 76.50
N ASP A 75 59.29 -10.00 76.34
CA ASP A 75 59.95 -10.84 77.35
C ASP A 75 60.34 -10.05 78.61
N GLU A 76 60.69 -8.77 78.48
CA GLU A 76 61.00 -7.87 79.61
C GLU A 76 59.73 -7.40 80.35
N VAL A 77 58.62 -7.16 79.65
CA VAL A 77 57.37 -6.62 80.23
C VAL A 77 56.41 -7.73 80.69
N GLY A 78 56.64 -8.99 80.30
CA GLY A 78 55.94 -10.17 80.83
C GLY A 78 54.47 -10.32 80.42
N VAL A 79 53.97 -9.53 79.47
CA VAL A 79 52.58 -9.57 79.01
C VAL A 79 52.51 -10.17 77.60
N VAL A 80 52.19 -11.45 77.49
CA VAL A 80 51.85 -12.08 76.21
C VAL A 80 50.40 -11.75 75.89
N HIS A 81 50.16 -10.90 74.88
CA HIS A 81 48.80 -10.59 74.44
C HIS A 81 48.17 -11.83 73.76
N PRO A 82 46.99 -12.31 74.18
CA PRO A 82 46.46 -13.63 73.81
C PRO A 82 46.07 -13.79 72.32
N LYS A 83 46.15 -12.73 71.52
CA LYS A 83 45.90 -12.76 70.05
C LYS A 83 47.18 -12.71 69.21
N TRP A 84 48.36 -12.68 69.83
CA TRP A 84 49.61 -12.56 69.08
C TRP A 84 49.96 -13.85 68.34
N ASP A 85 49.60 -15.02 68.85
CA ASP A 85 49.80 -16.26 68.08
C ASP A 85 48.94 -16.28 66.81
N GLU A 86 47.71 -15.74 66.85
CA GLU A 86 46.85 -15.59 65.67
C GLU A 86 47.45 -14.61 64.65
N VAL A 87 47.86 -13.42 65.08
CA VAL A 87 48.44 -12.42 64.16
C VAL A 87 49.81 -12.88 63.63
N ALA A 88 50.61 -13.60 64.42
CA ALA A 88 51.87 -14.20 63.97
C ALA A 88 51.63 -15.33 62.95
N ASP A 89 50.65 -16.20 63.18
CA ASP A 89 50.28 -17.26 62.23
C ASP A 89 49.73 -16.70 60.91
N GLU A 90 48.95 -15.62 60.97
CA GLU A 90 48.36 -14.97 59.80
C GLU A 90 49.40 -14.20 58.97
N LEU A 91 50.41 -13.61 59.64
CA LEU A 91 51.60 -13.03 59.02
C LEU A 91 52.54 -14.11 58.45
N GLU A 92 52.71 -15.24 59.15
CA GLU A 92 53.47 -16.41 58.70
C GLU A 92 52.81 -17.07 57.48
N ARG A 93 51.47 -17.05 57.40
CA ARG A 93 50.68 -17.48 56.23
C ARG A 93 50.89 -16.56 55.03
N CYS A 94 50.88 -15.24 55.24
CA CYS A 94 51.24 -14.24 54.23
C CYS A 94 52.71 -14.37 53.76
N ARG A 95 53.60 -14.88 54.62
CA ARG A 95 55.01 -15.17 54.34
C ARG A 95 55.22 -16.48 53.57
N ARG A 96 54.39 -17.51 53.77
CA ARG A 96 54.60 -18.87 53.23
C ARG A 96 54.12 -19.09 51.79
N GLU A 97 53.08 -18.40 51.35
CA GLU A 97 52.68 -18.42 49.93
C GLU A 97 52.85 -17.03 49.31
N PRO A 98 53.93 -16.80 48.54
CA PRO A 98 54.00 -15.60 47.75
C PRO A 98 52.80 -15.55 46.81
N MET A 99 52.04 -14.45 46.85
CA MET A 99 50.85 -14.19 46.01
C MET A 99 51.04 -14.56 44.52
N TRP A 100 52.26 -14.49 44.02
CA TRP A 100 52.63 -14.89 42.66
C TRP A 100 52.58 -16.42 42.42
N LYS A 101 52.84 -17.29 43.42
CA LYS A 101 52.67 -18.76 43.26
C LYS A 101 51.22 -19.13 43.00
N ALA A 102 50.28 -18.48 43.68
CA ALA A 102 48.85 -18.64 43.44
C ALA A 102 48.46 -18.16 42.03
N LEU A 103 49.00 -17.03 41.57
CA LEU A 103 48.79 -16.53 40.19
C LEU A 103 49.35 -17.49 39.14
N ARG A 104 50.52 -18.11 39.37
CA ARG A 104 51.06 -19.13 38.45
C ARG A 104 50.15 -20.35 38.39
N LYS A 105 49.71 -20.88 39.53
CA LYS A 105 48.79 -22.03 39.58
C LYS A 105 47.47 -21.71 38.90
N LYS A 106 46.96 -20.49 39.06
CA LYS A 106 45.76 -19.99 38.39
C LYS A 106 45.94 -19.88 36.88
N ALA A 107 47.05 -19.31 36.42
CA ALA A 107 47.39 -19.25 34.99
C ALA A 107 47.55 -20.64 34.38
N GLN A 108 48.20 -21.57 35.08
CA GLN A 108 48.31 -22.98 34.66
C GLN A 108 46.94 -23.69 34.63
N ASN A 109 46.01 -23.34 35.51
CA ASN A 109 44.62 -23.81 35.43
C ASN A 109 43.90 -23.23 34.20
N HIS A 110 44.05 -21.94 33.91
CA HIS A 110 43.50 -21.32 32.69
C HIS A 110 44.07 -21.96 31.41
N VAL A 111 45.35 -22.35 31.41
CA VAL A 111 45.96 -23.15 30.33
C VAL A 111 45.28 -24.50 30.17
N ARG A 112 45.02 -25.22 31.27
CA ARG A 112 44.31 -26.52 31.24
C ARG A 112 42.88 -26.38 30.73
N LEU A 113 42.21 -25.29 31.09
CA LEU A 113 40.87 -24.94 30.61
C LEU A 113 40.88 -24.33 29.20
N GLN A 114 42.06 -24.15 28.59
CA GLN A 114 42.29 -23.51 27.29
C GLN A 114 41.75 -22.08 27.16
N GLU A 115 41.66 -21.38 28.29
CA GLU A 115 41.28 -19.97 28.40
C GLU A 115 42.53 -19.11 28.20
N TRP A 116 43.06 -19.09 26.98
CA TRP A 116 44.38 -18.53 26.68
C TRP A 116 44.51 -17.05 26.99
N GLU A 117 43.47 -16.24 26.80
CA GLU A 117 43.46 -14.80 27.11
C GLU A 117 43.65 -14.56 28.61
N LEU A 118 42.88 -15.27 29.45
CA LEU A 118 42.97 -15.20 30.91
C LEU A 118 44.30 -15.73 31.41
N ALA A 119 44.81 -16.82 30.81
CA ALA A 119 46.13 -17.34 31.11
C ALA A 119 47.25 -16.32 30.77
N ILE A 120 47.19 -15.68 29.61
CA ILE A 120 48.14 -14.64 29.18
C ILE A 120 48.13 -13.46 30.16
N GLU A 121 46.95 -13.03 30.60
CA GLU A 121 46.81 -11.90 31.51
C GLU A 121 47.34 -12.24 32.91
N ASP A 122 47.00 -13.41 33.44
CA ASP A 122 47.53 -13.87 34.74
C ASP A 122 49.05 -14.10 34.68
N PHE A 123 49.61 -14.61 33.57
CA PHE A 123 51.05 -14.72 33.36
C PHE A 123 51.75 -13.36 33.22
N ARG A 124 51.14 -12.38 32.54
CA ARG A 124 51.65 -10.99 32.49
C ARG A 124 51.68 -10.36 33.88
N ARG A 125 50.59 -10.54 34.64
CA ARG A 125 50.47 -10.06 36.02
C ARG A 125 51.49 -10.73 36.94
N TYR A 126 51.73 -12.02 36.75
CA TYR A 126 52.81 -12.75 37.44
C TYR A 126 54.18 -12.12 37.14
N LEU A 127 54.53 -11.95 35.86
CA LEU A 127 55.83 -11.41 35.45
C LEU A 127 56.04 -9.96 35.92
N SER A 128 54.97 -9.15 35.95
CA SER A 128 55.02 -7.79 36.48
C SER A 128 55.30 -7.74 37.99
N ASN A 129 54.95 -8.79 38.76
CA ASN A 129 55.10 -8.83 40.21
C ASN A 129 56.42 -9.47 40.68
N VAL A 130 56.98 -10.41 39.91
CA VAL A 130 58.16 -11.19 40.31
C VAL A 130 59.50 -10.49 39.98
N GLY A 131 59.50 -9.51 39.06
CA GLY A 131 60.72 -8.83 38.61
C GLY A 131 61.59 -9.71 37.69
N LEU A 132 62.43 -9.06 36.88
CA LEU A 132 63.05 -9.65 35.68
C LEU A 132 64.23 -10.63 35.92
N CYS A 133 64.54 -11.02 37.16
CA CYS A 133 65.87 -11.57 37.50
C CYS A 133 65.86 -12.99 38.12
N HIS A 134 64.88 -13.84 37.81
CA HIS A 134 64.78 -15.18 38.41
C HIS A 134 64.57 -16.28 37.37
N LYS A 135 65.14 -17.48 37.58
CA LYS A 135 64.98 -18.66 36.70
C LYS A 135 63.51 -18.99 36.39
N THR A 136 62.63 -18.76 37.37
CA THR A 136 61.17 -18.92 37.21
C THR A 136 60.52 -17.88 36.30
N SER A 137 61.13 -16.71 36.12
CA SER A 137 60.67 -15.67 35.18
C SER A 137 60.89 -16.13 33.72
N CYS A 138 61.98 -16.85 33.45
CA CYS A 138 62.25 -17.44 32.14
C CYS A 138 61.24 -18.55 31.79
N GLU A 139 60.98 -19.48 32.72
CA GLU A 139 59.98 -20.55 32.56
C GLU A 139 58.58 -19.98 32.30
N VAL A 140 58.16 -18.99 33.08
CA VAL A 140 56.85 -18.34 32.89
C VAL A 140 56.79 -17.54 31.59
N SER A 141 57.91 -16.96 31.14
CA SER A 141 57.99 -16.30 29.83
C SER A 141 57.89 -17.30 28.67
N GLU A 142 58.34 -18.54 28.84
CA GLU A 142 58.13 -19.64 27.87
C GLU A 142 56.67 -20.10 27.84
N GLU A 143 56.05 -20.32 28.99
CA GLU A 143 54.63 -20.64 29.10
C GLU A 143 53.75 -19.53 28.48
N LEU A 144 54.08 -18.25 28.72
CA LEU A 144 53.41 -17.11 28.10
C LEU A 144 53.57 -17.09 26.57
N ARG A 145 54.77 -17.40 26.05
CA ARG A 145 55.00 -17.53 24.61
C ARG A 145 54.18 -18.68 24.01
N HIS A 146 54.06 -19.80 24.71
CA HIS A 146 53.21 -20.91 24.30
C HIS A 146 51.73 -20.52 24.25
N CYS A 147 51.19 -19.91 25.31
CA CYS A 147 49.79 -19.46 25.35
C CYS A 147 49.46 -18.48 24.21
N ARG A 148 50.38 -17.58 23.88
CA ARG A 148 50.22 -16.65 22.74
C ARG A 148 50.18 -17.36 21.39
N ARG A 149 51.01 -18.40 21.19
CA ARG A 149 50.97 -19.21 19.95
C ARG A 149 49.64 -19.96 19.84
N GLU A 150 49.15 -20.54 20.93
CA GLU A 150 47.87 -21.25 20.95
C GLU A 150 46.68 -20.33 20.72
N LEU A 151 46.66 -19.14 21.33
CA LEU A 151 45.64 -18.12 21.05
C LEU A 151 45.66 -17.72 19.57
N LYS A 152 46.85 -17.41 19.03
CA LYS A 152 47.02 -17.07 17.61
C LYS A 152 46.54 -18.21 16.70
N ALA A 153 46.86 -19.46 17.03
CA ALA A 153 46.41 -20.62 16.28
C ALA A 153 44.88 -20.80 16.35
N LYS A 154 44.24 -20.51 17.49
CA LYS A 154 42.77 -20.49 17.61
C LYS A 154 42.14 -19.38 16.76
N GLU A 155 42.71 -18.18 16.80
CA GLU A 155 42.26 -17.06 15.96
C GLU A 155 42.41 -17.35 14.47
N GLU A 156 43.53 -17.95 14.05
CA GLU A 156 43.77 -18.36 12.66
C GLU A 156 42.78 -19.44 12.21
N LYS A 157 42.50 -20.44 13.07
CA LYS A 157 41.45 -21.45 12.82
C LYS A 157 40.06 -20.82 12.71
N ALA A 158 39.72 -19.86 13.58
CA ALA A 158 38.45 -19.15 13.53
C ALA A 158 38.29 -18.34 12.24
N LYS A 159 39.35 -17.64 11.80
CA LYS A 159 39.38 -16.92 10.51
C LYS A 159 39.21 -17.87 9.33
N ALA A 160 39.91 -19.02 9.33
CA ALA A 160 39.77 -20.02 8.28
C ALA A 160 38.36 -20.64 8.24
N ALA A 161 37.74 -20.85 9.40
CA ALA A 161 36.36 -21.34 9.50
C ALA A 161 35.34 -20.32 8.95
N ASP A 162 35.51 -19.03 9.26
CA ASP A 162 34.66 -17.96 8.73
C ASP A 162 34.79 -17.83 7.21
N GLU A 163 36.00 -17.91 6.67
CA GLU A 163 36.26 -17.90 5.24
C GLU A 163 35.63 -19.11 4.53
N ASN A 164 35.73 -20.31 5.13
CA ASN A 164 35.07 -21.50 4.60
C ASN A 164 33.54 -21.38 4.64
N ARG A 165 32.98 -20.80 5.70
CA ARG A 165 31.54 -20.53 5.79
C ARG A 165 31.06 -19.60 4.69
N LYS A 166 31.81 -18.52 4.39
CA LYS A 166 31.50 -17.58 3.30
C LYS A 166 31.53 -18.26 1.93
N LYS A 167 32.53 -19.11 1.68
CA LYS A 167 32.61 -19.91 0.44
C LYS A 167 31.44 -20.87 0.29
N GLU A 168 31.03 -21.52 1.38
CA GLU A 168 29.88 -22.41 1.38
C GLU A 168 28.58 -21.65 1.08
N LEU A 169 28.37 -20.48 1.69
CA LEU A 169 27.22 -19.63 1.42
C LEU A 169 27.14 -19.18 -0.05
N LEU A 170 28.28 -18.83 -0.65
CA LEU A 170 28.33 -18.48 -2.07
C LEU A 170 28.01 -19.69 -2.96
N ARG A 171 28.47 -20.88 -2.57
CA ARG A 171 28.15 -22.14 -3.25
C ARG A 171 26.66 -22.45 -3.19
N THR A 172 26.02 -22.29 -2.02
CA THR A 172 24.57 -22.51 -1.89
C THR A 172 23.77 -21.50 -2.70
N ALA A 173 24.17 -20.22 -2.69
CA ALA A 173 23.52 -19.17 -3.48
C ALA A 173 23.57 -19.49 -4.99
N ARG A 174 24.73 -19.92 -5.49
CA ARG A 174 24.91 -20.34 -6.89
C ARG A 174 24.12 -21.60 -7.23
N ASN A 175 24.02 -22.56 -6.31
CA ASN A 175 23.16 -23.72 -6.49
C ASN A 175 21.68 -23.32 -6.58
N HIS A 176 21.19 -22.43 -5.72
CA HIS A 176 19.83 -21.89 -5.82
C HIS A 176 19.60 -21.15 -7.14
N LYS A 177 20.60 -20.41 -7.65
CA LYS A 177 20.58 -19.80 -8.98
C LYS A 177 20.44 -20.85 -10.09
N CYS A 178 21.25 -21.92 -10.06
CA CYS A 178 21.18 -23.01 -11.04
C CYS A 178 19.85 -23.79 -11.00
N LEU A 179 19.23 -23.90 -9.83
CA LEU A 179 17.91 -24.52 -9.64
C LEU A 179 16.73 -23.57 -9.94
N GLU A 180 17.01 -22.36 -10.43
CA GLU A 180 16.02 -21.29 -10.64
C GLU A 180 15.19 -20.90 -9.41
N GLN A 181 15.72 -21.17 -8.21
CA GLN A 181 15.15 -20.75 -6.94
C GLN A 181 15.59 -19.32 -6.64
N TRP A 182 15.16 -18.38 -7.49
CA TRP A 182 15.68 -17.02 -7.54
C TRP A 182 15.54 -16.25 -6.22
N GLU A 183 14.43 -16.43 -5.49
CA GLU A 183 14.20 -15.76 -4.19
C GLU A 183 15.15 -16.27 -3.10
N SER A 184 15.38 -17.59 -3.04
CA SER A 184 16.35 -18.20 -2.15
C SER A 184 17.78 -17.77 -2.50
N ALA A 185 18.11 -17.71 -3.81
CA ALA A 185 19.40 -17.23 -4.28
C ALA A 185 19.64 -15.77 -3.87
N ILE A 186 18.63 -14.89 -4.04
CA ILE A 186 18.69 -13.49 -3.61
C ILE A 186 18.99 -13.37 -2.11
N ALA A 187 18.28 -14.14 -1.28
CA ALA A 187 18.47 -14.10 0.16
C ALA A 187 19.90 -14.52 0.57
N ASP A 188 20.43 -15.58 -0.06
CA ASP A 188 21.78 -16.05 0.23
C ASP A 188 22.87 -15.10 -0.31
N TYR A 189 22.71 -14.53 -1.51
CA TYR A 189 23.63 -13.51 -2.02
C TYR A 189 23.62 -12.25 -1.15
N GLN A 190 22.46 -11.80 -0.68
CA GLN A 190 22.37 -10.67 0.26
C GLN A 190 23.09 -10.96 1.57
N ARG A 191 22.93 -12.17 2.13
CA ARG A 191 23.66 -12.58 3.34
C ARG A 191 25.17 -12.56 3.10
N TYR A 192 25.63 -13.08 1.96
CA TYR A 192 27.05 -13.06 1.60
C TYR A 192 27.61 -11.64 1.50
N LEU A 193 26.92 -10.76 0.76
CA LEU A 193 27.36 -9.37 0.57
C LEU A 193 27.40 -8.60 1.90
N ASN A 194 26.47 -8.88 2.82
CA ASN A 194 26.45 -8.29 4.15
C ASN A 194 27.63 -8.80 5.03
N ASP A 195 27.94 -10.09 4.98
CA ASP A 195 29.04 -10.70 5.77
C ASP A 195 30.44 -10.29 5.27
N VAL A 196 30.55 -10.01 3.99
CA VAL A 196 31.82 -9.75 3.30
C VAL A 196 32.15 -8.25 3.20
N GLY A 197 31.11 -7.42 2.97
CA GLY A 197 31.25 -5.97 2.84
C GLY A 197 31.84 -5.51 1.50
N VAL A 198 31.64 -4.23 1.19
CA VAL A 198 31.87 -3.63 -0.14
C VAL A 198 33.35 -3.67 -0.59
N ARG A 199 34.30 -3.76 0.34
CA ARG A 199 35.74 -3.74 0.02
C ARG A 199 36.31 -5.08 -0.45
N HIS A 200 35.49 -6.13 -0.50
CA HIS A 200 35.97 -7.45 -0.89
C HIS A 200 36.08 -7.60 -2.41
N PRO A 201 37.11 -8.29 -2.93
CA PRO A 201 37.34 -8.40 -4.39
C PRO A 201 36.15 -8.97 -5.18
N THR A 202 35.44 -9.96 -4.61
CA THR A 202 34.30 -10.61 -5.27
C THR A 202 32.97 -9.88 -5.08
N TRP A 203 32.94 -8.75 -4.37
CA TRP A 203 31.69 -8.08 -4.03
C TRP A 203 30.91 -7.64 -5.26
N HIS A 204 31.60 -7.05 -6.25
CA HIS A 204 30.99 -6.58 -7.49
C HIS A 204 30.42 -7.73 -8.31
N GLU A 205 31.18 -8.81 -8.50
CA GLU A 205 30.72 -9.99 -9.24
C GLU A 205 29.45 -10.58 -8.63
N VAL A 206 29.40 -10.70 -7.29
CA VAL A 206 28.24 -11.25 -6.59
C VAL A 206 27.07 -10.28 -6.57
N ALA A 207 27.32 -8.97 -6.57
CA ALA A 207 26.27 -7.96 -6.70
C ALA A 207 25.62 -8.01 -8.10
N ASP A 208 26.40 -8.20 -9.16
CA ASP A 208 25.88 -8.39 -10.51
C ASP A 208 25.06 -9.70 -10.61
N GLU A 209 25.57 -10.81 -10.05
CA GLU A 209 24.82 -12.07 -9.96
C GLU A 209 23.49 -11.92 -9.21
N LEU A 210 23.45 -11.11 -8.15
CA LEU A 210 22.24 -10.80 -7.38
C LEU A 210 21.23 -10.00 -8.21
N ASP A 211 21.69 -8.99 -8.95
CA ASP A 211 20.82 -8.16 -9.78
C ASP A 211 20.24 -8.95 -10.96
N GLU A 212 21.01 -9.87 -11.57
CA GLU A 212 20.47 -10.84 -12.52
C GLU A 212 19.33 -11.67 -11.92
N CYS A 213 19.51 -12.20 -10.70
CA CYS A 213 18.46 -12.96 -10.03
C CYS A 213 17.19 -12.12 -9.79
N ARG A 214 17.35 -10.85 -9.42
CA ARG A 214 16.22 -9.91 -9.24
C ARG A 214 15.49 -9.65 -10.54
N GLN A 215 16.22 -9.44 -11.64
CA GLN A 215 15.63 -9.29 -12.97
C GLN A 215 14.81 -10.53 -13.35
N LYS A 216 15.31 -11.75 -13.07
CA LYS A 216 14.56 -12.99 -13.34
C LYS A 216 13.30 -13.16 -12.49
N VAL A 217 13.32 -12.76 -11.22
CA VAL A 217 12.10 -12.72 -10.40
C VAL A 217 11.09 -11.76 -11.02
N GLU A 218 11.52 -10.56 -11.39
CA GLU A 218 10.62 -9.55 -11.94
C GLU A 218 10.07 -9.97 -13.32
N GLU A 219 10.90 -10.55 -14.19
CA GLU A 219 10.45 -11.15 -15.46
C GLU A 219 9.37 -12.21 -15.23
N LYS A 220 9.55 -13.13 -14.26
CA LYS A 220 8.55 -14.16 -13.91
C LYS A 220 7.26 -13.52 -13.38
N ARG A 221 7.36 -12.47 -12.56
CA ARG A 221 6.21 -11.74 -12.01
C ARG A 221 5.43 -10.98 -13.09
N VAL A 222 6.13 -10.29 -13.99
CA VAL A 222 5.52 -9.58 -15.12
C VAL A 222 4.81 -10.55 -16.04
N LYS A 223 5.45 -11.65 -16.45
CA LYS A 223 4.81 -12.70 -17.28
C LYS A 223 3.56 -13.28 -16.62
N ALA A 224 3.63 -13.59 -15.31
CA ALA A 224 2.46 -14.07 -14.57
C ALA A 224 1.34 -13.02 -14.48
N ALA A 225 1.69 -11.73 -14.36
CA ALA A 225 0.72 -10.64 -14.34
C ALA A 225 0.07 -10.44 -15.73
N GLU A 226 0.84 -10.52 -16.81
CA GLU A 226 0.34 -10.48 -18.18
C GLU A 226 -0.61 -11.64 -18.47
N GLU A 227 -0.27 -12.87 -18.06
CA GLU A 227 -1.14 -14.03 -18.21
C GLU A 227 -2.47 -13.84 -17.45
N LYS A 228 -2.41 -13.31 -16.22
CA LYS A 228 -3.63 -12.96 -15.46
C LYS A 228 -4.46 -11.89 -16.17
N ARG A 229 -3.83 -10.86 -16.74
CA ARG A 229 -4.53 -9.82 -17.52
C ARG A 229 -5.22 -10.42 -18.74
N LYS A 230 -4.53 -11.27 -19.50
CA LYS A 230 -5.10 -11.99 -20.66
C LYS A 230 -6.32 -12.82 -20.24
N LYS A 231 -6.24 -13.58 -19.14
CA LYS A 231 -7.40 -14.33 -18.61
C LYS A 231 -8.59 -13.42 -18.28
N VAL A 232 -8.36 -12.26 -17.68
CA VAL A 232 -9.42 -11.28 -17.37
C VAL A 232 -10.03 -10.70 -18.65
N GLU A 233 -9.21 -10.38 -19.65
CA GLU A 233 -9.69 -9.89 -20.96
C GLU A 233 -10.50 -10.96 -21.69
N ASP A 234 -10.07 -12.21 -21.67
CA ASP A 234 -10.80 -13.33 -22.26
C ASP A 234 -12.14 -13.57 -21.57
N GLU A 235 -12.21 -13.47 -20.23
CA GLU A 235 -13.48 -13.53 -19.51
C GLU A 235 -14.41 -12.35 -19.82
N LYS A 236 -13.87 -11.13 -19.95
CA LYS A 236 -14.67 -9.97 -20.40
C LYS A 236 -15.24 -10.19 -21.81
N ARG A 237 -14.45 -10.76 -22.72
CA ARG A 237 -14.89 -11.11 -24.08
C ARG A 237 -16.00 -12.16 -24.08
N LYS A 238 -15.88 -13.21 -23.26
CA LYS A 238 -16.94 -14.21 -23.09
C LYS A 238 -18.22 -13.59 -22.52
N GLU A 239 -18.10 -12.70 -21.54
CA GLU A 239 -19.26 -12.00 -20.96
C GLU A 239 -19.95 -11.09 -21.98
N LEU A 240 -19.20 -10.41 -22.87
CA LEU A 240 -19.78 -9.65 -23.98
C LEU A 240 -20.64 -10.54 -24.88
N LEU A 241 -20.15 -11.73 -25.24
CA LEU A 241 -20.92 -12.69 -26.04
C LEU A 241 -22.16 -13.21 -25.29
N ARG A 242 -22.03 -13.49 -23.98
CA ARG A 242 -23.17 -13.92 -23.15
C ARG A 242 -24.26 -12.86 -23.12
N LYS A 243 -23.89 -11.59 -22.93
CA LYS A 243 -24.82 -10.45 -22.99
C LYS A 243 -25.44 -10.28 -24.37
N ALA A 244 -24.64 -10.35 -25.43
CA ALA A 244 -25.14 -10.23 -26.80
C ALA A 244 -26.20 -11.30 -27.12
N ARG A 245 -25.92 -12.57 -26.77
CA ARG A 245 -26.86 -13.68 -26.94
C ARG A 245 -28.10 -13.57 -26.07
N SER A 246 -27.97 -13.06 -24.84
CA SER A 246 -29.12 -12.75 -23.98
C SER A 246 -30.01 -11.68 -24.61
N HIS A 247 -29.44 -10.56 -25.06
CA HIS A 247 -30.21 -9.49 -25.71
C HIS A 247 -30.85 -9.97 -27.02
N LYS A 248 -30.17 -10.84 -27.78
CA LYS A 248 -30.73 -11.53 -28.96
C LYS A 248 -31.97 -12.36 -28.59
N SER A 249 -31.91 -13.13 -27.50
CA SER A 249 -33.06 -13.92 -27.03
C SER A 249 -34.23 -13.08 -26.51
N SER A 250 -33.95 -11.87 -26.03
CA SER A 250 -34.96 -10.91 -25.57
C SER A 250 -35.43 -9.93 -26.66
N GLU A 251 -35.08 -10.19 -27.92
CA GLU A 251 -35.41 -9.35 -29.09
C GLU A 251 -34.94 -7.88 -28.98
N GLN A 252 -33.94 -7.62 -28.13
CA GLN A 252 -33.31 -6.31 -27.97
C GLN A 252 -32.17 -6.16 -28.99
N TRP A 253 -32.52 -6.10 -30.27
CA TRP A 253 -31.59 -6.19 -31.39
C TRP A 253 -30.48 -5.12 -31.36
N GLU A 254 -30.80 -3.88 -30.98
CA GLU A 254 -29.82 -2.79 -30.87
C GLU A 254 -28.73 -3.08 -29.83
N LEU A 255 -29.14 -3.55 -28.65
CA LEU A 255 -28.23 -3.92 -27.59
C LEU A 255 -27.42 -5.15 -27.97
N ALA A 256 -28.01 -6.15 -28.65
CA ALA A 256 -27.25 -7.30 -29.14
C ALA A 256 -26.18 -6.89 -30.17
N ILE A 257 -26.52 -6.06 -31.14
CA ILE A 257 -25.63 -5.54 -32.19
C ILE A 257 -24.44 -4.78 -31.58
N THR A 258 -24.70 -3.90 -30.61
CA THR A 258 -23.62 -3.12 -29.97
C THR A 258 -22.63 -4.02 -29.22
N HIS A 259 -23.10 -5.06 -28.52
CA HIS A 259 -22.21 -6.00 -27.84
C HIS A 259 -21.40 -6.85 -28.82
N TYR A 260 -22.01 -7.31 -29.93
CA TYR A 260 -21.28 -8.05 -30.98
C TYR A 260 -20.24 -7.19 -31.70
N LEU A 261 -20.58 -5.94 -32.05
CA LEU A 261 -19.61 -5.00 -32.65
C LEU A 261 -18.45 -4.72 -31.72
N LYS A 262 -18.72 -4.53 -30.43
CA LYS A 262 -17.67 -4.34 -29.42
C LYS A 262 -16.77 -5.57 -29.33
N TYR A 263 -17.34 -6.77 -29.31
CA TYR A 263 -16.58 -8.01 -29.32
C TYR A 263 -15.66 -8.11 -30.54
N LEU A 264 -16.19 -7.87 -31.76
CA LEU A 264 -15.40 -7.94 -32.99
C LEU A 264 -14.27 -6.92 -33.01
N ASN A 265 -14.52 -5.70 -32.51
CA ASN A 265 -13.50 -4.67 -32.40
C ASN A 265 -12.37 -5.04 -31.41
N ASP A 266 -12.71 -5.71 -30.30
CA ASP A 266 -11.73 -6.12 -29.27
C ASP A 266 -10.89 -7.34 -29.69
N VAL A 267 -11.35 -8.11 -30.67
CA VAL A 267 -10.79 -9.41 -31.06
C VAL A 267 -10.05 -9.33 -32.41
N GLY A 268 -10.52 -8.50 -33.34
CA GLY A 268 -9.96 -8.37 -34.68
C GLY A 268 -10.30 -9.55 -35.61
N ASP A 269 -9.91 -9.42 -36.88
CA ASP A 269 -10.36 -10.30 -37.97
C ASP A 269 -9.78 -11.74 -37.93
N GLY A 270 -8.79 -12.00 -37.05
CA GLY A 270 -8.04 -13.26 -37.04
C GLY A 270 -8.54 -14.34 -36.07
N HIS A 271 -9.56 -14.07 -35.25
CA HIS A 271 -9.98 -14.99 -34.20
C HIS A 271 -10.99 -16.04 -34.70
N PRO A 272 -10.91 -17.32 -34.27
CA PRO A 272 -11.78 -18.39 -34.80
C PRO A 272 -13.29 -18.12 -34.69
N THR A 273 -13.72 -17.49 -33.60
CA THR A 273 -15.13 -17.16 -33.36
C THR A 273 -15.61 -15.87 -34.05
N SER A 274 -14.70 -15.12 -34.70
CA SER A 274 -15.07 -13.85 -35.35
C SER A 274 -16.08 -14.05 -36.47
N VAL A 275 -15.90 -15.12 -37.27
CA VAL A 275 -16.81 -15.49 -38.37
C VAL A 275 -18.20 -15.83 -37.84
N GLU A 276 -18.27 -16.66 -36.80
CA GLU A 276 -19.55 -17.03 -36.17
C GLU A 276 -20.28 -15.80 -35.61
N VAL A 277 -19.54 -14.92 -34.92
CA VAL A 277 -20.12 -13.70 -34.34
C VAL A 277 -20.56 -12.72 -35.42
N ALA A 278 -19.84 -12.61 -36.54
CA ALA A 278 -20.25 -11.81 -37.68
C ALA A 278 -21.57 -12.32 -38.29
N GLN A 279 -21.74 -13.64 -38.41
CA GLN A 279 -23.00 -14.24 -38.84
C GLN A 279 -24.14 -13.95 -37.85
N GLU A 280 -23.90 -14.06 -36.54
CA GLU A 280 -24.89 -13.70 -35.52
C GLU A 280 -25.28 -12.22 -35.60
N LEU A 281 -24.32 -11.35 -35.85
CA LEU A 281 -24.52 -9.90 -36.03
C LEU A 281 -25.37 -9.60 -37.25
N ASP A 282 -25.09 -10.22 -38.39
CA ASP A 282 -25.87 -10.01 -39.62
C ASP A 282 -27.31 -10.50 -39.46
N TYR A 283 -27.52 -11.62 -38.77
CA TYR A 283 -28.85 -12.06 -38.38
C TYR A 283 -29.58 -11.00 -37.53
N CYS A 284 -28.93 -10.47 -36.48
CA CYS A 284 -29.53 -9.42 -35.65
C CYS A 284 -29.87 -8.15 -36.43
N ARG A 285 -29.04 -7.77 -37.42
CA ARG A 285 -29.31 -6.62 -38.30
C ARG A 285 -30.52 -6.85 -39.20
N GLN A 286 -30.65 -8.05 -39.75
CA GLN A 286 -31.81 -8.42 -40.57
C GLN A 286 -33.11 -8.38 -39.75
N GLU A 287 -33.11 -8.95 -38.54
CA GLU A 287 -34.29 -8.91 -37.66
C GLU A 287 -34.63 -7.48 -37.23
N GLN A 288 -33.62 -6.67 -36.89
CA GLN A 288 -33.83 -5.26 -36.58
C GLN A 288 -34.46 -4.49 -37.74
N ALA A 289 -34.01 -4.76 -38.98
CA ALA A 289 -34.56 -4.13 -40.18
C ALA A 289 -36.04 -4.52 -40.40
N LYS A 290 -36.41 -5.78 -40.13
CA LYS A 290 -37.80 -6.23 -40.19
C LYS A 290 -38.68 -5.50 -39.16
N VAL A 291 -38.22 -5.39 -37.91
CA VAL A 291 -38.96 -4.67 -36.86
C VAL A 291 -39.16 -3.21 -37.25
N ARG A 292 -38.10 -2.53 -37.72
CA ARG A 292 -38.20 -1.13 -38.16
C ARG A 292 -39.12 -0.95 -39.36
N ALA A 293 -39.09 -1.88 -40.33
CA ALA A 293 -39.99 -1.85 -41.48
C ALA A 293 -41.46 -2.02 -41.05
N ALA A 294 -41.75 -2.97 -40.17
CA ALA A 294 -43.10 -3.18 -39.64
C ALA A 294 -43.61 -1.97 -38.82
N GLU A 295 -42.74 -1.32 -38.04
CA GLU A 295 -43.09 -0.08 -37.34
C GLU A 295 -43.39 1.08 -38.30
N GLU A 296 -42.62 1.24 -39.36
CA GLU A 296 -42.88 2.25 -40.38
C GLU A 296 -44.15 1.96 -41.17
N GLU A 297 -44.45 0.70 -41.47
CA GLU A 297 -45.71 0.29 -42.09
C GLU A 297 -46.91 0.60 -41.18
N ARG A 298 -46.83 0.27 -39.89
CA ARG A 298 -47.87 0.64 -38.91
C ARG A 298 -48.07 2.15 -38.83
N LYS A 299 -46.97 2.93 -38.78
CA LYS A 299 -47.05 4.40 -38.80
C LYS A 299 -47.65 4.91 -40.11
N ALA A 300 -47.34 4.29 -41.23
CA ALA A 300 -47.89 4.64 -42.53
C ALA A 300 -49.40 4.32 -42.61
N GLU A 301 -49.83 3.19 -42.06
CA GLU A 301 -51.24 2.81 -41.93
C GLU A 301 -51.99 3.80 -41.04
N ASP A 302 -51.43 4.16 -39.87
CA ASP A 302 -52.01 5.19 -38.99
C ASP A 302 -52.15 6.54 -39.70
N ARG A 303 -51.15 6.93 -40.51
CA ARG A 303 -51.22 8.15 -41.35
C ARG A 303 -52.30 8.03 -42.42
N ARG A 304 -52.42 6.88 -43.10
CA ARG A 304 -53.47 6.63 -44.10
C ARG A 304 -54.85 6.68 -43.48
N ARG A 305 -55.04 6.07 -42.31
CA ARG A 305 -56.28 6.12 -41.55
C ARG A 305 -56.64 7.54 -41.16
N LYS A 306 -55.70 8.30 -40.59
CA LYS A 306 -55.92 9.72 -40.26
C LYS A 306 -56.28 10.55 -41.49
N ALA A 307 -55.56 10.35 -42.60
CA ALA A 307 -55.86 11.04 -43.86
C ALA A 307 -57.24 10.65 -44.44
N ALA A 308 -57.65 9.38 -44.30
CA ALA A 308 -58.98 8.91 -44.70
C ALA A 308 -60.08 9.48 -43.81
N ASP A 309 -59.86 9.53 -42.48
CA ASP A 309 -60.78 10.15 -41.52
C ASP A 309 -60.93 11.66 -41.79
N GLU A 310 -59.82 12.35 -42.08
CA GLU A 310 -59.81 13.76 -42.48
C GLU A 310 -60.53 13.97 -43.82
N ALA A 311 -60.27 13.13 -44.84
CA ALA A 311 -60.95 13.19 -46.12
C ALA A 311 -62.46 12.92 -46.00
N ALA A 312 -62.85 11.95 -45.18
CA ALA A 312 -64.25 11.64 -44.90
C ALA A 312 -64.94 12.80 -44.15
N GLN A 313 -64.24 13.46 -43.21
CA GLN A 313 -64.74 14.68 -42.57
C GLN A 313 -64.91 15.82 -43.57
N GLU A 314 -63.95 16.03 -44.47
CA GLU A 314 -64.07 17.03 -45.54
C GLU A 314 -65.21 16.71 -46.51
N GLU A 315 -65.40 15.44 -46.86
CA GLU A 315 -66.50 14.99 -47.70
C GLU A 315 -67.86 15.13 -47.01
N ALA A 316 -67.97 14.80 -45.72
CA ALA A 316 -69.20 15.00 -44.94
C ALA A 316 -69.56 16.48 -44.84
N VAL A 317 -68.57 17.35 -44.54
CA VAL A 317 -68.75 18.82 -44.58
C VAL A 317 -69.16 19.27 -45.99
N ARG A 318 -68.65 18.61 -47.03
CA ARG A 318 -69.04 18.87 -48.41
C ARG A 318 -70.47 18.47 -48.73
N ALA A 319 -70.89 17.27 -48.39
CA ALA A 319 -72.26 16.81 -48.57
C ALA A 319 -73.28 17.67 -47.80
N GLU A 320 -72.95 18.07 -46.56
CA GLU A 320 -73.83 18.94 -45.74
C GLU A 320 -73.93 20.38 -46.28
N GLY A 321 -72.97 20.83 -47.08
CA GLY A 321 -72.99 22.12 -47.77
C GLY A 321 -73.74 22.11 -49.11
N SER A 322 -74.49 21.06 -49.45
CA SER A 322 -75.16 20.93 -50.75
C SER A 322 -76.55 21.60 -50.84
N GLY A 323 -77.03 22.26 -49.79
CA GLY A 323 -78.27 23.04 -49.84
C GLY A 323 -78.01 24.46 -50.34
N GLY A 324 -78.36 24.77 -51.59
CA GLY A 324 -78.09 26.07 -52.22
C GLY A 324 -78.38 27.28 -51.31
N GLY A 325 -77.44 28.22 -51.25
CA GLY A 325 -77.51 29.42 -50.39
C GLY A 325 -76.16 29.82 -49.77
N HIS A 326 -76.14 30.88 -48.96
CA HIS A 326 -74.92 31.41 -48.34
C HIS A 326 -74.27 30.43 -47.34
N TYR A 327 -75.05 29.54 -46.71
CA TYR A 327 -74.51 28.48 -45.84
C TYR A 327 -73.73 27.43 -46.61
N ALA A 328 -74.21 27.05 -47.80
CA ALA A 328 -73.51 26.15 -48.71
C ALA A 328 -72.21 26.75 -49.26
N THR A 329 -72.22 28.04 -49.61
CA THR A 329 -71.01 28.73 -50.09
C THR A 329 -69.87 28.71 -49.05
N LEU A 330 -70.22 28.74 -47.75
CA LEU A 330 -69.26 28.63 -46.66
C LEU A 330 -69.05 27.19 -46.16
N TRP A 331 -69.71 26.19 -46.76
CA TRP A 331 -69.65 24.78 -46.35
C TRP A 331 -69.94 24.56 -44.86
N VAL A 332 -70.97 25.23 -44.35
CA VAL A 332 -71.38 25.15 -42.93
C VAL A 332 -72.86 24.81 -42.82
N ARG A 333 -73.22 24.09 -41.76
CA ARG A 333 -74.62 23.79 -41.46
C ARG A 333 -75.42 25.07 -41.18
N SER A 334 -76.70 25.09 -41.53
CA SER A 334 -77.61 26.22 -41.26
C SER A 334 -77.72 26.56 -39.77
N ASN A 335 -77.49 25.58 -38.88
CA ASN A 335 -77.43 25.75 -37.42
C ASN A 335 -75.99 25.94 -36.87
N ALA A 336 -74.98 26.20 -37.71
CA ALA A 336 -73.60 26.34 -37.25
C ALA A 336 -73.42 27.55 -36.31
N PRO A 337 -72.64 27.44 -35.23
CA PRO A 337 -72.36 28.57 -34.34
C PRO A 337 -71.48 29.61 -35.05
N ARG A 338 -71.56 30.88 -34.61
CA ARG A 338 -70.81 32.01 -35.21
C ARG A 338 -69.31 31.75 -35.34
N ASN A 339 -68.73 31.04 -34.37
CA ASN A 339 -67.31 30.68 -34.37
C ASN A 339 -66.95 29.78 -35.57
N LYS A 340 -67.81 28.83 -35.92
CA LYS A 340 -67.60 27.92 -37.07
C LYS A 340 -67.75 28.64 -38.40
N ILE A 341 -68.70 29.57 -38.52
CA ILE A 341 -68.88 30.40 -39.73
C ILE A 341 -67.63 31.28 -39.97
N LYS A 342 -67.10 31.90 -38.90
CA LYS A 342 -65.88 32.71 -38.97
C LYS A 342 -64.64 31.87 -39.31
N GLU A 343 -64.54 30.67 -38.75
CA GLU A 343 -63.46 29.72 -39.03
C GLU A 343 -63.50 29.26 -40.51
N ALA A 344 -64.68 28.88 -41.01
CA ALA A 344 -64.87 28.45 -42.39
C ALA A 344 -64.57 29.57 -43.40
N TYR A 345 -65.07 30.79 -43.15
CA TYR A 345 -64.75 31.97 -43.95
C TYR A 345 -63.24 32.18 -44.06
N ARG A 346 -62.51 32.17 -42.94
CA ARG A 346 -61.04 32.36 -42.94
C ARG A 346 -60.32 31.29 -43.76
N LYS A 347 -60.71 30.01 -43.62
CA LYS A 347 -60.12 28.90 -44.38
C LYS A 347 -60.37 29.06 -45.88
N LEU A 348 -61.59 29.36 -46.29
CA LEU A 348 -61.97 29.52 -47.70
C LEU A 348 -61.38 30.80 -48.33
N ALA A 349 -61.37 31.92 -47.60
CA ALA A 349 -60.78 33.17 -48.03
C ALA A 349 -59.26 33.03 -48.27
N LEU A 350 -58.56 32.27 -47.43
CA LEU A 350 -57.13 31.98 -47.64
C LEU A 350 -56.88 31.06 -48.85
N ARG A 351 -57.76 30.09 -49.11
CA ARG A 351 -57.63 29.18 -50.27
C ARG A 351 -57.90 29.90 -51.60
N HIS A 352 -58.89 30.78 -51.65
CA HIS A 352 -59.30 31.50 -52.87
C HIS A 352 -58.78 32.95 -52.93
N HIS A 353 -57.81 33.31 -52.09
CA HIS A 353 -57.26 34.65 -52.07
C HIS A 353 -56.67 35.03 -53.44
N PRO A 354 -56.92 36.24 -53.96
CA PRO A 354 -56.42 36.66 -55.29
C PRO A 354 -54.88 36.67 -55.37
N ASP A 355 -54.21 36.97 -54.26
CA ASP A 355 -52.74 36.97 -54.17
C ASP A 355 -52.13 35.57 -54.33
N LYS A 356 -52.81 34.53 -53.81
CA LYS A 356 -52.34 33.14 -53.90
C LYS A 356 -52.77 32.45 -55.20
N ASN A 357 -53.74 33.02 -55.92
CA ASN A 357 -54.27 32.48 -57.17
C ASN A 357 -54.29 33.56 -58.27
N PRO A 358 -53.14 34.15 -58.63
CA PRO A 358 -53.09 35.20 -59.65
C PRO A 358 -53.57 34.66 -61.00
N GLY A 359 -54.46 35.38 -61.67
CA GLY A 359 -54.96 35.04 -63.00
C GLY A 359 -56.08 33.98 -63.07
N ASN A 360 -56.52 33.42 -61.94
CA ASN A 360 -57.64 32.46 -61.91
C ASN A 360 -58.99 33.18 -61.72
N SER A 361 -59.75 33.32 -62.80
CA SER A 361 -61.07 33.97 -62.80
C SER A 361 -62.12 33.24 -61.95
N ASP A 362 -62.01 31.92 -61.83
CA ASP A 362 -62.90 31.11 -61.00
C ASP A 362 -62.65 31.33 -59.51
N ALA A 363 -61.38 31.43 -59.09
CA ALA A 363 -61.02 31.74 -57.71
C ALA A 363 -61.53 33.13 -57.30
N ALA A 364 -61.42 34.13 -58.19
CA ALA A 364 -61.96 35.46 -57.96
C ALA A 364 -63.51 35.49 -57.88
N ARG A 365 -64.21 34.65 -58.66
CA ARG A 365 -65.67 34.49 -58.55
C ARG A 365 -66.06 33.84 -57.22
N GLN A 366 -65.37 32.77 -56.83
CA GLN A 366 -65.63 32.07 -55.57
C GLN A 366 -65.32 32.94 -54.35
N PHE A 367 -64.23 33.69 -54.36
CA PHE A 367 -63.87 34.62 -53.28
C PHE A 367 -64.94 35.69 -53.06
N ARG A 368 -65.50 36.25 -54.15
CA ARG A 368 -66.64 37.19 -54.05
C ARG A 368 -67.86 36.55 -53.40
N ALA A 369 -68.25 35.35 -53.84
CA ALA A 369 -69.37 34.62 -53.26
C ALA A 369 -69.16 34.28 -51.77
N ILE A 370 -67.93 33.91 -51.39
CA ILE A 370 -67.54 33.63 -49.99
C ILE A 370 -67.67 34.90 -49.13
N ASN A 371 -67.23 36.05 -49.62
CA ASN A 371 -67.34 37.33 -48.91
C ASN A 371 -68.79 37.74 -48.73
N GLU A 372 -69.60 37.64 -49.79
CA GLU A 372 -71.03 37.94 -49.74
C GLU A 372 -71.76 37.04 -48.74
N ALA A 373 -71.51 35.73 -48.80
CA ALA A 373 -72.07 34.78 -47.85
C ALA A 373 -71.66 35.08 -46.40
N TYR A 374 -70.41 35.50 -46.16
CA TYR A 374 -69.96 35.87 -44.82
C TYR A 374 -70.64 37.14 -44.31
N GLU A 375 -70.76 38.19 -45.13
CA GLU A 375 -71.40 39.44 -44.70
C GLU A 375 -72.87 39.23 -44.29
N VAL A 376 -73.60 38.38 -45.02
CA VAL A 376 -74.99 38.03 -44.66
C VAL A 376 -75.06 37.22 -43.36
N LEU A 377 -74.12 36.28 -43.14
CA LEU A 377 -74.16 35.32 -42.02
C LEU A 377 -73.36 35.74 -40.77
N LYS A 378 -72.57 36.81 -40.84
CA LYS A 378 -71.63 37.26 -39.78
C LYS A 378 -72.33 37.82 -38.55
N ASP A 379 -73.42 38.56 -38.73
CA ASP A 379 -74.21 39.14 -37.64
C ASP A 379 -75.49 38.33 -37.36
N GLN A 380 -75.92 38.30 -36.10
CA GLN A 380 -77.11 37.53 -35.73
C GLN A 380 -78.40 38.15 -36.31
N GLY A 381 -78.47 39.48 -36.46
CA GLY A 381 -79.62 40.17 -37.02
C GLY A 381 -79.81 39.83 -38.49
N THR A 382 -78.76 40.07 -39.29
CA THR A 382 -78.76 39.77 -40.75
C THR A 382 -78.97 38.29 -41.03
N ARG A 383 -78.40 37.40 -40.21
CA ARG A 383 -78.60 35.96 -40.33
C ARG A 383 -80.05 35.53 -40.05
N ARG A 384 -80.71 36.13 -39.06
CA ARG A 384 -82.12 35.84 -38.75
C ARG A 384 -83.04 36.32 -39.86
N GLU A 385 -82.77 37.48 -40.44
CA GLU A 385 -83.52 37.99 -41.60
C GLU A 385 -83.32 37.10 -42.83
N TYR A 386 -82.08 36.66 -43.07
CA TYR A 386 -81.78 35.72 -44.15
C TYR A 386 -82.50 34.39 -43.97
N ASN A 387 -82.46 33.79 -42.78
CA ASN A 387 -83.19 32.56 -42.48
C ASN A 387 -84.70 32.73 -42.66
N ARG A 388 -85.27 33.84 -42.20
CA ARG A 388 -86.70 34.13 -42.38
C ARG A 388 -87.09 34.20 -43.86
N LYS A 389 -86.27 34.86 -44.68
CA LYS A 389 -86.49 34.92 -46.13
C LYS A 389 -86.43 33.53 -46.76
N LEU A 390 -85.48 32.69 -46.36
CA LEU A 390 -85.40 31.31 -46.83
C LEU A 390 -86.65 30.51 -46.43
N ASP A 391 -87.11 30.62 -45.19
CA ASP A 391 -88.31 29.92 -44.70
C ASP A 391 -89.57 30.38 -45.45
N ASP A 392 -89.70 31.69 -45.70
CA ASP A 392 -90.80 32.29 -46.46
C ASP A 392 -90.76 31.84 -47.95
N GLU A 393 -89.58 31.81 -48.55
CA GLU A 393 -89.37 31.33 -49.93
C GLU A 393 -89.69 29.85 -50.09
N GLU A 394 -89.26 29.01 -49.14
CA GLU A 394 -89.58 27.58 -49.11
C GLU A 394 -91.08 27.36 -48.93
N ARG A 395 -91.73 28.09 -48.03
CA ARG A 395 -93.19 28.05 -47.83
C ARG A 395 -93.95 28.46 -49.09
N LEU A 396 -93.52 29.52 -49.76
CA LEU A 396 -94.11 29.96 -51.03
C LEU A 396 -93.86 28.94 -52.14
N ALA A 397 -92.67 28.33 -52.20
CA ALA A 397 -92.36 27.28 -53.16
C ALA A 397 -93.17 26.00 -52.91
N HIS A 398 -93.36 25.61 -51.65
CA HIS A 398 -94.24 24.52 -51.24
C HIS A 398 -95.68 24.79 -51.68
N ASN A 399 -96.20 26.00 -51.43
CA ASN A 399 -97.54 26.38 -51.86
C ASN A 399 -97.65 26.37 -53.40
N ARG A 400 -96.66 26.89 -54.13
CA ARG A 400 -96.63 26.80 -55.60
C ARG A 400 -96.63 25.35 -56.11
N ARG A 401 -95.85 24.46 -55.47
CA ARG A 401 -95.81 23.03 -55.81
C ARG A 401 -97.14 22.34 -55.48
N TYR A 402 -97.75 22.70 -54.37
CA TYR A 402 -99.07 22.22 -53.96
C TYR A 402 -100.14 22.67 -54.95
N ASP A 403 -100.14 23.95 -55.34
CA ASP A 403 -101.08 24.52 -56.32
C ASP A 403 -100.88 23.93 -57.72
N ASP A 404 -99.63 23.67 -58.13
CA ASP A 404 -99.32 22.97 -59.39
C ASP A 404 -99.77 21.51 -59.35
N PHE A 405 -99.51 20.80 -58.25
CA PHE A 405 -100.00 19.43 -58.02
C PHE A 405 -101.54 19.36 -58.05
N MET A 406 -102.22 20.29 -57.37
CA MET A 406 -103.69 20.37 -57.35
C MET A 406 -104.25 20.71 -58.74
N ARG A 407 -103.58 21.57 -59.51
CA ARG A 407 -103.94 21.85 -60.91
C ARG A 407 -103.81 20.62 -61.80
N ARG A 408 -102.69 19.90 -61.73
CA ARG A 408 -102.44 18.68 -62.53
C ARG A 408 -103.44 17.57 -62.19
N ARG A 409 -103.84 17.46 -60.93
CA ARG A 409 -104.84 16.49 -60.46
C ARG A 409 -106.27 16.84 -60.89
N ALA A 410 -106.58 18.10 -61.14
CA ALA A 410 -107.90 18.53 -61.64
C ALA A 410 -108.07 18.34 -63.16
N THR A 411 -106.97 18.08 -63.88
CA THR A 411 -106.94 17.85 -65.34
C THR A 411 -106.80 16.37 -65.75
N SER A 412 -106.82 15.45 -64.78
CA SER A 412 -106.93 13.98 -64.97
C SER A 412 -108.24 13.52 -64.36
#